data_AF-A0A497RNC0-F1
#
_entry.id   AF-A0A497RNC0-F1
#
_cell.length_a   1.000
_cell.length_b   1.000
_cell.length_c   1.000
_cell.angle_alpha   90.00
_cell.angle_beta   90.00
_cell.angle_gamma   90.00
#
_symmetry.space_group_name_H-M   'P 1'
#
loop_
_entity.id
_entity.type
_entity.pdbx_description
1 polymer ?
#
loop_
_entity_poly.entity_id
_entity_poly.type
_entity_poly.pdbx_seq_one_letter_code
_entity_poly.pdbx_strand_id
1 'polypeptide(L)'
;MTLEDEIAAMEDLLKQVEFVQKGDYVLARHPNFFADFLPHAYEAVKELYRKYVEKTGETDSDIEHWLAMAEARLKMIQRVKWGDLVLTVHHNALVDVFKPLEMVLLRLEERLG
;
A
#
# COMPACT_ATOMS: atom_id res chain seq x y z
N MET A 1 -3.85 -15.62 2.78
CA MET A 1 -5.07 -14.95 2.29
C MET A 1 -5.16 -15.14 0.80
N THR A 2 -6.37 -15.14 0.25
CA THR A 2 -6.61 -15.03 -1.19
C THR A 2 -6.57 -13.56 -1.63
N LEU A 3 -6.45 -13.30 -2.94
CA LEU A 3 -6.50 -11.93 -3.46
C LEU A 3 -7.85 -11.26 -3.13
N GLU A 4 -8.92 -12.05 -3.18
CA GLU A 4 -10.27 -11.63 -2.86
C GLU A 4 -10.39 -11.19 -1.39
N ASP A 5 -9.71 -11.89 -0.46
CA ASP A 5 -9.66 -11.51 0.95
C ASP A 5 -8.95 -10.16 1.16
N GLU A 6 -7.84 -9.90 0.45
CA GLU A 6 -7.13 -8.63 0.56
C GLU A 6 -7.94 -7.46 -0.01
N ILE A 7 -8.61 -7.70 -1.14
CA ILE A 7 -9.49 -6.70 -1.76
C ILE A 7 -10.64 -6.35 -0.81
N ALA A 8 -11.30 -7.35 -0.23
CA ALA A 8 -12.38 -7.13 0.72
C ALA A 8 -11.89 -6.34 1.96
N ALA A 9 -10.72 -6.68 2.50
CA ALA A 9 -10.12 -5.95 3.62
C ALA A 9 -9.83 -4.48 3.26
N MET A 10 -9.28 -4.23 2.06
CA MET A 10 -9.04 -2.88 1.55
C MET A 10 -10.34 -2.09 1.36
N GLU A 11 -11.40 -2.71 0.82
CA GLU A 11 -12.72 -2.08 0.64
C GLU A 11 -13.36 -1.69 1.97
N ASP A 12 -13.28 -2.56 2.98
CA ASP A 12 -13.81 -2.29 4.32
C ASP A 12 -13.06 -1.16 5.02
N LEU A 13 -11.75 -1.06 4.79
CA LEU A 13 -10.96 0.09 5.22
C LEU A 13 -11.43 1.36 4.48
N LEU A 14 -11.54 1.34 3.15
CA LEU A 14 -11.91 2.53 2.37
C LEU A 14 -13.26 3.14 2.78
N LYS A 15 -14.21 2.33 3.24
CA LYS A 15 -15.51 2.82 3.79
C LYS A 15 -15.35 3.72 5.02
N GLN A 16 -14.22 3.64 5.71
CA GLN A 16 -13.91 4.41 6.92
C GLN A 16 -13.12 5.69 6.62
N VAL A 17 -12.76 5.94 5.36
CA VAL A 17 -12.04 7.16 4.95
C VAL A 17 -12.98 8.36 4.97
N GLU A 18 -12.54 9.41 5.67
CA GLU A 18 -13.29 10.66 5.78
C GLU A 18 -12.64 11.76 4.93
N PHE A 19 -13.47 12.59 4.30
CA PHE A 19 -12.98 13.83 3.67
C PHE A 19 -12.55 14.82 4.75
N VAL A 20 -11.39 15.45 4.53
CA VAL A 20 -10.90 16.54 5.38
C VAL A 20 -10.88 17.85 4.61
N GLN A 21 -11.19 18.95 5.30
CA GLN A 21 -11.16 20.31 4.78
C GLN A 21 -10.05 21.13 5.43
N LYS A 22 -9.68 22.23 4.77
CA LYS A 22 -8.70 23.17 5.31
C LYS A 22 -9.24 23.76 6.62
N GLY A 23 -8.52 23.54 7.71
CA GLY A 23 -8.90 23.99 9.06
C GLY A 23 -9.43 22.87 9.96
N ASP A 24 -9.67 21.67 9.42
CA ASP A 24 -10.04 20.51 10.22
C ASP A 24 -8.88 20.05 11.10
N TYR A 25 -9.21 19.58 12.29
CA TYR A 25 -8.24 18.89 13.14
C TYR A 25 -7.91 17.53 12.54
N VAL A 26 -6.65 17.33 12.14
CA VAL A 26 -6.18 16.02 11.69
C VAL A 26 -6.07 15.11 12.91
N LEU A 27 -7.02 14.20 13.05
CA LEU A 27 -7.00 13.15 14.06
C LEU A 27 -6.07 12.01 13.62
N ALA A 28 -5.50 11.30 14.59
CA ALA A 28 -4.62 10.15 14.37
C ALA A 28 -5.21 9.08 13.43
N ARG A 29 -6.54 8.95 13.38
CA ARG A 29 -7.23 8.03 12.46
C ARG A 29 -6.97 8.35 10.97
N HIS A 30 -6.75 9.61 10.60
CA HIS A 30 -6.57 10.01 9.20
C HIS A 30 -5.24 9.50 8.59
N PRO A 31 -4.06 9.66 9.25
CA PRO A 31 -2.82 9.06 8.76
C PRO A 31 -2.73 7.55 9.08
N ASN A 32 -3.28 7.10 10.22
CA ASN A 32 -3.20 5.68 10.60
C ASN A 32 -4.02 4.77 9.68
N PHE A 33 -5.06 5.32 9.04
CA PHE A 33 -5.80 4.62 7.98
C PHE A 33 -4.86 3.97 6.95
N PHE A 34 -3.90 4.74 6.44
CA PHE A 34 -2.98 4.25 5.42
C PHE A 34 -1.99 3.21 5.98
N ALA A 35 -1.66 3.30 7.27
CA ALA A 35 -0.85 2.30 7.94
C ALA A 35 -1.57 0.94 8.05
N ASP A 36 -2.91 0.96 8.15
CA ASP A 36 -3.74 -0.25 8.13
C ASP A 36 -3.99 -0.76 6.70
N PHE A 37 -4.09 0.14 5.73
CA PHE A 37 -4.36 -0.21 4.33
C PHE A 37 -3.16 -0.82 3.60
N LEU A 38 -1.97 -0.24 3.76
CA LEU A 38 -0.79 -0.59 2.97
C LEU A 38 -0.32 -2.04 3.08
N PRO A 39 -0.41 -2.72 4.24
CA PRO A 39 -0.10 -4.14 4.34
C PRO A 39 -0.98 -5.02 3.43
N HIS A 40 -2.29 -4.73 3.37
CA HIS A 40 -3.23 -5.45 2.50
C HIS A 40 -2.96 -5.15 1.02
N ALA A 41 -2.68 -3.89 0.69
CA ALA A 41 -2.31 -3.50 -0.67
C ALA A 41 -1.03 -4.22 -1.14
N TYR A 42 -0.02 -4.35 -0.28
CA TYR A 42 1.19 -5.09 -0.60
C TYR A 42 0.93 -6.57 -0.88
N GLU A 43 0.18 -7.26 0.00
CA GLU A 43 -0.12 -8.68 -0.21
C GLU A 43 -0.97 -8.90 -1.47
N ALA A 44 -1.93 -8.00 -1.76
CA ALA A 44 -2.71 -8.06 -2.99
C ALA A 44 -1.83 -7.93 -4.25
N VAL A 45 -0.91 -6.96 -4.28
CA VAL A 45 0.00 -6.74 -5.42
C VAL A 45 0.98 -7.90 -5.60
N LYS A 46 1.49 -8.45 -4.48
CA LYS A 46 2.35 -9.63 -4.49
C LYS A 46 1.62 -10.88 -5.01
N GLU A 47 0.38 -11.08 -4.59
CA GLU A 47 -0.49 -12.15 -5.08
C GLU A 47 -0.82 -11.99 -6.57
N LEU A 48 -1.05 -10.77 -7.04
CA LEU A 48 -1.21 -10.44 -8.45
C LEU A 48 0.03 -10.81 -9.27
N TYR A 49 1.23 -10.45 -8.81
CA TYR A 49 2.47 -10.85 -9.46
C TYR A 49 2.64 -12.38 -9.46
N ARG A 50 2.31 -13.07 -8.36
CA ARG A 50 2.35 -14.55 -8.33
C ARG A 50 1.42 -15.15 -9.40
N LYS A 51 0.19 -14.67 -9.50
CA LYS A 51 -0.77 -15.11 -10.53
C LYS A 51 -0.28 -14.80 -11.95
N TYR A 52 0.41 -13.68 -12.16
CA TYR A 52 1.06 -13.36 -13.43
C TYR A 52 2.12 -14.42 -13.78
N VAL A 53 3.07 -14.70 -12.87
CA VAL A 53 4.13 -15.70 -13.08
C VAL A 53 3.53 -17.09 -13.30
N GLU A 54 2.50 -17.49 -12.54
CA GLU A 54 1.80 -18.76 -12.73
C GLU A 54 1.15 -18.87 -14.11
N LYS A 55 0.62 -17.75 -14.65
CA LYS A 55 -0.05 -17.70 -15.96
C LYS A 55 0.92 -17.66 -17.13
N THR A 56 2.01 -16.90 -17.02
CA THR A 56 2.94 -16.64 -18.15
C THR A 56 4.20 -17.48 -18.10
N GLY A 57 4.60 -17.95 -16.91
CA GLY A 57 5.91 -18.57 -16.67
C GLY A 57 7.08 -17.58 -16.64
N GLU A 58 6.81 -16.27 -16.72
CA GLU A 58 7.83 -15.23 -16.79
C GLU A 58 7.99 -14.49 -15.46
N THR A 59 9.23 -14.17 -15.10
CA THR A 59 9.58 -13.31 -13.96
C THR A 59 10.10 -11.96 -14.44
N ASP A 60 9.89 -10.90 -13.66
CA ASP A 60 10.41 -9.56 -13.92
C ASP A 60 11.21 -9.06 -12.70
N SER A 61 12.53 -8.88 -12.90
CA SER A 61 13.44 -8.47 -11.83
C SER A 61 13.14 -7.07 -11.27
N ASP A 62 12.55 -6.18 -12.08
CA ASP A 62 12.18 -4.84 -11.62
C ASP A 62 10.99 -4.93 -10.67
N ILE A 63 9.99 -5.76 -11.00
CA ILE A 63 8.85 -6.04 -10.12
C ILE A 63 9.32 -6.63 -8.78
N GLU A 64 10.21 -7.62 -8.83
CA GLU A 64 10.76 -8.25 -7.61
C GLU A 64 11.52 -7.24 -6.74
N HIS A 65 12.31 -6.37 -7.38
CA HIS A 65 13.02 -5.29 -6.69
C HIS A 65 12.05 -4.33 -5.99
N TRP A 66 10.98 -3.90 -6.67
CA TRP A 66 10.00 -2.98 -6.11
C TRP A 66 9.15 -3.61 -5.01
N LEU A 67 8.80 -4.89 -5.13
CA LEU A 67 8.14 -5.64 -4.05
C LEU A 67 9.01 -5.74 -2.81
N ALA A 68 10.30 -6.08 -2.95
CA ALA A 68 11.24 -6.10 -1.83
C ALA A 68 11.39 -4.70 -1.20
N MET A 69 11.42 -3.66 -2.03
CA MET A 69 11.48 -2.27 -1.57
C MET A 69 10.22 -1.88 -0.78
N ALA A 70 9.02 -2.23 -1.26
CA ALA A 70 7.76 -2.00 -0.56
C ALA A 70 7.74 -2.70 0.80
N GLU A 71 8.16 -3.96 0.85
CA GLU A 71 8.20 -4.75 2.09
C GLU A 71 9.14 -4.13 3.14
N ALA A 72 10.32 -3.68 2.72
CA ALA A 72 11.27 -3.01 3.61
C ALA A 72 10.68 -1.71 4.18
N ARG A 73 9.96 -0.95 3.35
CA ARG A 73 9.38 0.35 3.72
C ARG A 73 8.11 0.23 4.55
N LEU A 74 7.34 -0.85 4.40
CA LEU A 74 6.20 -1.17 5.30
C LEU A 74 6.64 -1.19 6.77
N LYS A 75 7.84 -1.73 7.04
CA LYS A 75 8.42 -1.82 8.40
C LYS A 75 8.76 -0.45 8.99
N MET A 76 8.81 0.60 8.16
CA MET A 76 9.10 1.98 8.57
C MET A 76 7.84 2.79 8.88
N ILE A 77 6.65 2.26 8.56
CA ILE A 77 5.40 2.95 8.86
C ILE A 77 5.21 3.01 10.38
N GLN A 78 4.99 4.23 10.88
CA GLN A 78 4.70 4.48 12.28
C GLN A 78 3.27 5.00 12.43
N ARG A 79 2.55 4.44 13.39
CA ARG A 79 1.23 4.95 13.78
C ARG A 79 1.41 6.20 14.64
N VAL A 80 0.56 7.19 14.42
CA VAL A 80 0.51 8.45 15.16
C VAL A 80 -0.48 8.30 16.32
N LYS A 81 -0.17 8.78 17.52
CA LYS A 81 -1.13 8.82 18.64
C LYS A 81 -1.94 10.12 18.63
N TRP A 82 -3.07 10.12 19.33
CA TRP A 82 -3.86 11.33 19.52
C TRP A 82 -3.05 12.37 20.31
N GLY A 83 -2.95 13.60 19.78
CA GLY A 83 -2.16 14.69 20.36
C GLY A 83 -0.70 14.76 19.86
N ASP A 84 -0.23 13.78 19.08
CA ASP A 84 1.11 13.83 18.48
C ASP A 84 1.16 14.82 17.31
N LEU A 85 2.30 15.48 17.17
CA LEU A 85 2.61 16.26 15.97
C LEU A 85 2.89 15.29 14.81
N VAL A 86 2.15 15.41 13.71
CA VAL A 86 2.44 14.64 12.50
C VAL A 86 3.77 15.12 11.92
N LEU A 87 4.79 14.26 11.99
CA LEU A 87 6.09 14.51 11.40
C LEU A 87 6.08 14.13 9.91
N THR A 88 6.93 14.78 9.12
CA THR A 88 7.12 14.46 7.70
C THR A 88 7.41 12.97 7.47
N VAL A 89 8.14 12.33 8.39
CA VAL A 89 8.44 10.89 8.32
C VAL A 89 7.19 10.00 8.36
N HIS A 90 6.15 10.39 9.09
CA HIS A 90 4.90 9.61 9.17
C HIS A 90 4.17 9.58 7.82
N HIS A 91 4.21 10.69 7.09
CA HIS A 91 3.59 10.77 5.76
C HIS A 91 4.49 10.15 4.68
N ASN A 92 5.77 10.49 4.68
CA ASN A 92 6.71 10.02 3.66
C ASN A 92 6.86 8.51 3.69
N ALA A 93 6.86 7.86 4.86
CA ALA A 93 6.91 6.41 4.95
C ALA A 93 5.72 5.73 4.24
N LEU A 94 4.53 6.34 4.28
CA LEU A 94 3.36 5.83 3.54
C LEU A 94 3.56 5.96 2.03
N VAL A 95 3.98 7.14 1.58
CA VAL A 95 4.27 7.43 0.15
C VAL A 95 5.36 6.51 -0.38
N ASP A 96 6.37 6.23 0.44
CA ASP A 96 7.48 5.36 0.11
C ASP A 96 7.02 3.92 -0.13
N VAL A 97 5.91 3.46 0.45
CA VAL A 97 5.32 2.16 0.11
C VAL A 97 4.40 2.24 -1.11
N PHE A 98 3.57 3.28 -1.22
CA PHE A 98 2.66 3.44 -2.37
C PHE A 98 3.40 3.46 -3.71
N LYS A 99 4.51 4.20 -3.81
CA LYS A 99 5.23 4.37 -5.09
C LYS A 99 5.73 3.05 -5.69
N PRO A 100 6.45 2.17 -4.95
CA PRO A 100 6.82 0.86 -5.44
C PRO A 100 5.61 -0.01 -5.85
N LEU A 101 4.52 0.01 -5.09
CA LEU A 101 3.31 -0.76 -5.43
C LEU A 101 2.68 -0.27 -6.75
N GLU A 102 2.60 1.05 -6.95
CA GLU A 102 2.16 1.66 -8.20
C GLU A 102 3.03 1.24 -9.38
N MET A 103 4.37 1.27 -9.23
CA MET A 103 5.29 0.83 -10.29
C MET A 103 5.10 -0.65 -10.66
N VAL A 104 4.87 -1.52 -9.68
CA VAL A 104 4.58 -2.94 -9.94
C VAL A 104 3.28 -3.08 -10.74
N LEU A 105 2.21 -2.39 -10.35
CA LEU A 105 0.92 -2.46 -11.04
C LEU A 105 1.01 -1.95 -12.47
N LEU A 106 1.66 -0.80 -12.70
CA LEU A 106 1.87 -0.25 -14.04
C LEU A 106 2.67 -1.21 -14.91
N ARG A 107 3.73 -1.81 -14.36
CA ARG A 107 4.56 -2.77 -15.10
C ARG A 107 3.81 -4.06 -15.43
N LEU A 108 2.97 -4.55 -14.52
CA LEU A 108 2.10 -5.69 -14.77
C LEU A 108 1.08 -5.37 -15.88
N GLU A 109 0.50 -4.17 -15.86
CA GLU A 109 -0.41 -3.71 -16.91
C GLU A 109 0.28 -3.65 -18.28
N GLU A 110 1.50 -3.10 -18.35
CA GLU A 110 2.33 -3.09 -19.58
C GLU A 110 2.62 -4.49 -20.13
N ARG A 111 2.74 -5.50 -19.26
CA ARG A 111 3.05 -6.89 -19.63
C ARG A 111 1.81 -7.69 -20.03
N LEU A 112 0.63 -7.29 -19.53
CA LEU A 112 -0.64 -7.99 -19.74
C LEU A 112 -1.50 -7.36 -20.86
N GLY A 113 -1.25 -6.10 -21.21
CA GLY A 113 -1.85 -5.39 -22.34
C GLY A 113 -1.23 -5.76 -23.68
#